data_AF-A0A2G3E5E5-F1
#
_entry.id   AF-A0A2G3E5E5-F1
#
_cell.length_a   1.000
_cell.length_b   1.000
_cell.length_c   1.000
_cell.angle_alpha   90.00
_cell.angle_beta   90.00
_cell.angle_gamma   90.00
#
_symmetry.space_group_name_H-M   'P 1'
#
loop_
_entity.id
_entity.type
_entity.pdbx_description
1 polymer ?
#
loop_
_entity_poly.entity_id
_entity_poly.type
_entity_poly.pdbx_seq_one_letter_code
_entity_poly.pdbx_strand_id
1 'polypeptide(L)'
;MELNDDCALEECWNTLTDILSSSIEETIEFLKTCTEDEFYGVAEVFPEIIKKTQSREIYNTMLSRNESLKNQEYKESNLTDLRFAEEAFIQ
;
A
#
# COMPACT_ATOMS: atom_id res chain seq x y z
N MET A 1 -8.10 14.74 24.62
CA MET A 1 -7.68 15.57 23.48
C MET A 1 -6.50 14.82 22.87
N GLU A 2 -6.80 13.79 22.07
CA GLU A 2 -5.82 12.92 21.39
C GLU A 2 -5.49 13.51 20.00
N LEU A 3 -5.31 14.83 19.92
CA LEU A 3 -5.04 15.52 18.64
C LEU A 3 -3.63 15.25 18.10
N ASN A 4 -2.76 14.58 18.87
CA ASN A 4 -1.34 14.45 18.55
C ASN A 4 -1.00 13.14 17.83
N ASP A 5 -1.79 12.07 18.03
CA ASP A 5 -1.51 10.75 17.45
C ASP A 5 -2.05 10.65 16.01
N ASP A 6 -3.23 11.20 15.75
CA ASP A 6 -3.81 11.24 14.39
C ASP A 6 -2.93 12.03 13.41
N CYS A 7 -2.36 13.16 13.85
CA CYS A 7 -1.44 13.96 13.03
C CYS A 7 -0.13 13.21 12.73
N ALA A 8 0.41 12.46 13.70
CA ALA A 8 1.64 11.69 13.50
C ALA A 8 1.43 10.49 12.57
N LEU A 9 0.25 9.86 12.63
CA LEU A 9 -0.13 8.78 11.72
C LEU A 9 -0.31 9.29 10.28
N GLU A 10 -0.99 10.41 10.10
CA GLU A 10 -1.16 11.03 8.79
C GLU A 10 0.19 11.44 8.16
N GLU A 11 1.12 11.98 8.95
CA GLU A 11 2.49 12.27 8.50
C GLU A 11 3.26 11.00 8.09
N CYS A 12 3.11 9.90 8.85
CA CYS A 12 3.69 8.61 8.50
C CYS A 12 3.16 8.10 7.16
N TRP A 13 1.84 8.11 6.97
CA TRP A 13 1.22 7.67 5.73
C TRP A 13 1.66 8.52 4.54
N ASN A 14 1.66 9.85 4.68
CA ASN A 14 2.14 10.75 3.62
C ASN A 14 3.59 10.45 3.24
N THR A 15 4.45 10.23 4.23
CA THR A 15 5.86 9.88 4.00
C THR A 15 6.01 8.54 3.27
N LEU A 16 5.27 7.52 3.70
CA LEU A 16 5.26 6.20 3.06
C LEU A 16 4.76 6.29 1.61
N THR A 17 3.67 7.02 1.38
CA THR A 17 3.14 7.26 0.03
C THR A 17 4.17 7.94 -0.85
N ASP A 18 4.87 8.97 -0.36
CA ASP A 18 5.88 9.69 -1.15
C ASP A 18 7.06 8.80 -1.51
N ILE A 19 7.58 8.01 -0.56
CA ILE A 19 8.64 7.04 -0.81
C ILE A 19 8.20 6.01 -1.85
N LEU A 20 7.05 5.36 -1.62
CA LEU A 20 6.55 4.26 -2.46
C LEU A 20 5.92 4.74 -3.79
N SER A 21 5.77 6.04 -3.98
CA SER A 21 5.37 6.62 -5.27
C SER A 21 6.53 7.21 -6.07
N SER A 22 7.73 7.27 -5.49
CA SER A 22 8.89 7.93 -6.11
C SER A 22 9.51 7.15 -7.28
N SER A 23 9.44 5.82 -7.24
CA SER A 23 9.98 4.93 -8.27
C SER A 23 9.14 3.67 -8.39
N ILE A 24 8.68 3.37 -9.60
CA ILE A 24 7.90 2.16 -9.88
C ILE A 24 8.73 0.90 -9.61
N GLU A 25 9.99 0.90 -10.04
CA GLU A 25 10.89 -0.25 -9.94
C GLU A 25 11.22 -0.58 -8.47
N GLU A 26 11.60 0.44 -7.70
CA GLU A 26 11.95 0.25 -6.28
C GLU A 26 10.74 -0.18 -5.45
N THR A 27 9.56 0.37 -5.73
CA THR A 27 8.31 -0.04 -5.06
C THR A 27 7.96 -1.48 -5.38
N ILE A 28 8.09 -1.90 -6.63
CA ILE A 28 7.85 -3.29 -7.03
C ILE A 28 8.84 -4.23 -6.33
N GLU A 29 10.11 -3.85 -6.26
CA GLU A 29 11.13 -4.63 -5.56
C GLU A 29 10.79 -4.76 -4.07
N PHE A 30 10.49 -3.64 -3.41
CA PHE A 30 10.04 -3.64 -2.02
C PHE A 30 8.83 -4.56 -1.78
N LEU A 31 7.78 -4.44 -2.59
CA LEU A 31 6.56 -5.27 -2.44
C LEU A 31 6.87 -6.77 -2.60
N LYS A 32 7.86 -7.13 -3.43
CA LYS A 32 8.29 -8.53 -3.62
C LYS A 32 9.14 -9.06 -2.48
N THR A 33 9.90 -8.21 -1.79
CA THR A 33 10.91 -8.64 -0.79
C THR A 33 10.51 -8.39 0.66
N CYS A 34 9.57 -7.47 0.91
CA CYS A 34 9.11 -7.13 2.26
C CYS A 34 8.49 -8.32 2.98
N THR A 35 8.53 -8.27 4.31
CA THR A 35 7.84 -9.23 5.18
C THR A 35 6.32 -9.11 5.08
N GLU A 36 5.58 -10.10 5.59
CA GLU A 36 4.11 -10.03 5.59
C GLU A 36 3.59 -8.89 6.47
N ASP A 37 4.24 -8.64 7.61
CA ASP A 37 3.91 -7.54 8.52
C ASP A 37 4.15 -6.17 7.89
N GLU A 38 5.27 -6.00 7.17
CA GLU A 38 5.55 -4.76 6.43
C GLU A 38 4.54 -4.55 5.30
N PHE A 39 4.22 -5.60 4.54
CA PHE A 39 3.22 -5.51 3.47
C PHE A 39 1.84 -5.12 4.01
N TYR A 40 1.43 -5.73 5.13
CA TYR A 40 0.20 -5.38 5.84
C TYR A 40 0.22 -3.92 6.31
N GLY A 41 1.33 -3.47 6.94
CA GLY A 41 1.45 -2.11 7.45
C GLY A 41 1.42 -1.03 6.36
N VAL A 42 1.88 -1.32 5.14
CA VAL A 42 1.83 -0.37 4.02
C VAL A 42 0.55 -0.48 3.18
N ALA A 43 -0.32 -1.46 3.43
CA ALA A 43 -1.52 -1.69 2.63
C ALA A 43 -2.47 -0.48 2.67
N GLU A 44 -2.56 0.19 3.82
CA GLU A 44 -3.41 1.37 4.04
C GLU A 44 -3.12 2.52 3.07
N VAL A 45 -1.88 2.62 2.56
CA VAL A 45 -1.49 3.68 1.62
C VAL A 45 -1.52 3.24 0.16
N PHE A 46 -1.90 1.99 -0.15
CA PHE A 46 -2.01 1.49 -1.52
C PHE A 46 -2.91 2.36 -2.41
N PRO A 47 -4.09 2.84 -1.95
CA PRO A 47 -4.92 3.70 -2.77
C PRO A 47 -4.20 4.96 -3.21
N GLU A 48 -3.42 5.57 -2.33
CA GLU A 48 -2.73 6.83 -2.62
C GLU A 48 -1.49 6.63 -3.49
N ILE A 49 -0.80 5.49 -3.35
CA ILE A 49 0.26 5.09 -4.28
C ILE A 49 -0.31 4.92 -5.68
N ILE A 50 -1.44 4.23 -5.83
CA ILE A 50 -2.06 4.04 -7.15
C ILE A 50 -2.60 5.36 -7.71
N LYS A 51 -3.22 6.19 -6.86
CA LYS A 51 -3.69 7.52 -7.27
C LYS A 51 -2.57 8.38 -7.85
N LYS A 52 -1.40 8.43 -7.19
CA LYS A 52 -0.24 9.22 -7.64
C LYS A 52 0.45 8.62 -8.85
N THR A 53 0.69 7.32 -8.85
CA THR A 53 1.53 6.67 -9.89
C THR A 53 0.73 6.24 -11.12
N GLN A 54 -0.57 5.97 -10.96
CA GLN A 54 -1.44 5.33 -11.94
C GLN A 54 -0.82 4.05 -12.52
N SER A 55 0.07 3.38 -11.78
CA SER A 55 0.85 2.25 -12.26
C SER A 55 0.11 0.94 -12.08
N ARG A 56 -0.31 0.35 -13.22
CA ARG A 56 -0.88 -1.01 -13.24
C ARG A 56 0.12 -2.07 -12.80
N GLU A 57 1.41 -1.82 -12.99
CA GLU A 57 2.46 -2.76 -12.62
C GLU A 57 2.62 -2.88 -11.09
N ILE A 58 2.56 -1.74 -10.40
CA ILE A 58 2.52 -1.70 -8.93
C ILE A 58 1.27 -2.43 -8.43
N TYR A 59 0.09 -2.10 -8.96
CA TYR A 59 -1.16 -2.72 -8.52
C TYR A 59 -1.17 -4.24 -8.71
N ASN A 60 -0.74 -4.73 -9.87
CA ASN A 60 -0.64 -6.17 -10.12
C ASN A 60 0.36 -6.84 -9.18
N THR A 61 1.44 -6.15 -8.80
CA THR A 61 2.40 -6.64 -7.81
C THR A 61 1.77 -6.72 -6.42
N MET A 62 0.97 -5.73 -6.02
CA MET A 62 0.21 -5.76 -4.75
C MET A 62 -0.75 -6.95 -4.70
N LEU A 63 -1.52 -7.19 -5.78
CA LEU A 63 -2.42 -8.34 -5.88
C LEU A 63 -1.66 -9.67 -5.76
N SER A 64 -0.62 -9.86 -6.57
CA SER A 64 0.19 -11.08 -6.56
C SER A 64 0.84 -11.32 -5.20
N ARG A 65 1.31 -10.25 -4.56
CA ARG A 65 1.92 -10.32 -3.24
C ARG A 65 0.88 -10.71 -2.18
N ASN A 66 -0.31 -10.11 -2.19
CA ASN A 66 -1.38 -10.43 -1.24
C ASN A 66 -1.82 -11.90 -1.36
N GLU A 67 -1.97 -12.42 -2.58
CA GLU A 67 -2.30 -13.83 -2.81
C GLU A 67 -1.25 -14.78 -2.23
N SER A 68 0.02 -14.36 -2.21
CA SER A 68 1.16 -15.15 -1.71
C SER A 68 1.32 -15.18 -0.19
N LEU A 69 0.63 -14.33 0.56
CA LEU A 69 0.77 -14.27 2.03
C LEU A 69 0.41 -15.63 2.67
N LYS A 70 0.96 -15.92 3.83
CA LYS A 70 0.56 -17.09 4.63
C LYS A 70 -0.44 -16.72 5.69
N ASN A 71 -0.38 -15.50 6.21
CA ASN A 71 -1.35 -14.98 7.15
C ASN A 71 -2.68 -14.66 6.44
N GLN A 72 -3.72 -15.43 6.77
CA GLN A 72 -5.05 -15.29 6.17
C GLN A 72 -5.78 -14.01 6.62
N GLU A 73 -5.56 -13.57 7.86
CA GLU A 73 -6.16 -12.34 8.38
C GLU A 73 -5.63 -11.12 7.61
N TYR A 74 -4.32 -11.09 7.33
CA TYR A 74 -3.72 -10.03 6.52
C TYR A 74 -4.27 -10.04 5.10
N LYS A 75 -4.41 -11.22 4.48
CA LYS A 75 -5.00 -11.32 3.14
C LYS A 75 -6.37 -10.67 3.07
N GLU A 76 -7.23 -11.03 4.01
CA GLU A 76 -8.63 -10.58 4.05
C GLU A 76 -8.73 -9.10 4.37
N SER A 77 -7.92 -8.61 5.31
CA SER A 77 -7.86 -7.18 5.64
C SER A 77 -7.45 -6.35 4.42
N ASN A 78 -6.35 -6.75 3.75
CA ASN A 78 -5.80 -6.02 2.60
C ASN A 78 -6.75 -5.95 1.40
N LEU A 79 -7.77 -6.81 1.30
CA LEU A 79 -8.73 -6.78 0.19
C LEU A 79 -9.48 -5.45 0.11
N THR A 80 -9.72 -4.81 1.26
CA THR A 80 -10.42 -3.52 1.30
C THR A 80 -9.55 -2.44 0.68
N ASP A 81 -8.28 -2.37 1.06
CA ASP A 81 -7.33 -1.38 0.53
C ASP A 81 -6.98 -1.63 -0.94
N LEU A 82 -6.86 -2.90 -1.34
CA LEU A 82 -6.68 -3.28 -2.75
C LEU A 82 -7.87 -2.86 -3.61
N ARG A 83 -9.11 -2.99 -3.12
CA ARG A 83 -10.29 -2.51 -3.82
C ARG A 83 -10.26 -1.00 -3.97
N PHE A 84 -9.94 -0.25 -2.92
CA PHE A 84 -9.81 1.20 -3.00
C PHE A 84 -8.68 1.63 -3.93
N ALA A 85 -7.58 0.87 -3.98
CA ALA A 85 -6.51 1.08 -4.94
C ALA A 85 -6.95 0.84 -6.38
N GLU A 86 -7.83 -0.13 -6.64
CA GLU A 86 -8.43 -0.30 -7.96
C GLU A 86 -9.32 0.89 -8.36
N GLU A 87 -10.11 1.40 -7.42
CA GLU A 87 -10.99 2.55 -7.62
C GLU A 87 -10.23 3.88 -7.78
N ALA A 88 -8.96 3.92 -7.36
CA ALA A 88 -8.09 5.10 -7.48
C ALA A 88 -7.51 5.31 -8.90
N PHE A 89 -7.69 4.34 -9.81
CA PHE A 89 -7.32 4.54 -11.21
C PHE A 89 -8.29 5.52 -11.89
N ILE A 90 -7.76 6.64 -12.40
CA ILE A 90 -8.49 7.70 -13.12
C ILE A 90 -9.57 8.40 -12.25
N GLN A 91 -9.14 8.88 -11.08
CA GLN A 91 -9.75 10.05 -10.41
C GLN A 91 -9.00 11.33 -10.78
#